data_AF-A0A1I8C700-F1
#
_entry.id   AF-A0A1I8C700-F1
#
_cell.length_a   1.000
_cell.length_b   1.000
_cell.length_c   1.000
_cell.angle_alpha   90.00
_cell.angle_beta   90.00
_cell.angle_gamma   90.00
#
_symmetry.space_group_name_H-M   'P 1'
#
loop_
_entity.id
_entity.type
_entity.pdbx_description
1 polymer ?
#
loop_
_entity_poly.entity_id
_entity_poly.type
_entity_poly.pdbx_seq_one_letter_code
_entity_poly.pdbx_strand_id
1 'polypeptide(L)'
;MEDLLIGDFDDMLLDRDDFVDTDYSINVSEVTDTYVEQFNENLKKVGVKAAKYWQTFSGNNVSMVLEKLDQLFLHLDRTEKMERFRLVFEALRDVKKLAKSKTLSEDEKKAAIQSIKAFREAITYPLLKLTMQPKAHFLISHMPEQLELYATMNFFSEQSIESMHASINKDMFKVISFNNLDKLLNFMIWHNQRVGFNDNIIRK
;
A
#
# COMPACT_ATOMS: atom_id res chain seq x y z
N MET A 1 -74.82 -7.99 -3.91
CA MET A 1 -73.60 -8.72 -4.22
C MET A 1 -72.64 -8.38 -3.10
N GLU A 2 -72.82 -9.10 -1.99
CA GLU A 2 -72.00 -10.30 -1.64
C GLU A 2 -70.64 -9.79 -1.15
N ASP A 3 -70.45 -9.71 0.16
CA ASP A 3 -69.78 -10.74 0.99
C ASP A 3 -68.38 -10.18 1.32
N LEU A 4 -67.78 -10.21 2.52
CA LEU A 4 -67.85 -11.01 3.75
C LEU A 4 -67.21 -10.08 4.84
N LEU A 5 -67.78 -9.82 6.02
CA LEU A 5 -67.49 -10.49 7.32
C LEU A 5 -66.03 -11.01 7.42
N ILE A 6 -65.19 -10.69 8.41
CA ILE A 6 -65.29 -10.98 9.86
C ILE A 6 -64.12 -10.23 10.55
N GLY A 7 -64.37 -9.68 11.75
CA GLY A 7 -63.37 -9.03 12.61
C GLY A 7 -62.56 -9.96 13.52
N ASP A 8 -61.54 -9.35 14.13
CA ASP A 8 -60.81 -9.68 15.36
C ASP A 8 -60.55 -11.14 15.74
N PHE A 9 -59.28 -11.52 15.78
CA PHE A 9 -58.77 -12.57 16.67
C PHE A 9 -57.40 -12.16 17.23
N ASP A 10 -57.43 -11.83 18.51
CA ASP A 10 -56.31 -11.90 19.43
C ASP A 10 -55.88 -13.38 19.62
N ASP A 11 -54.70 -13.56 20.21
CA ASP A 11 -54.17 -14.79 20.81
C ASP A 11 -53.46 -15.87 19.96
N MET A 12 -52.21 -16.10 20.39
CA MET A 12 -51.58 -17.38 20.72
C MET A 12 -50.49 -17.99 19.81
N LEU A 13 -49.30 -18.10 20.45
CA LEU A 13 -48.28 -19.16 20.37
C LEU A 13 -47.30 -19.07 19.19
N LEU A 14 -45.98 -18.98 19.41
CA LEU A 14 -45.19 -19.94 20.20
C LEU A 14 -43.98 -19.31 20.88
N ASP A 15 -43.81 -19.68 22.15
CA ASP A 15 -42.54 -19.74 22.86
C ASP A 15 -41.45 -20.39 22.00
N ARG A 16 -40.36 -19.67 21.78
CA ARG A 16 -39.02 -20.24 21.57
C ARG A 16 -38.00 -19.39 22.32
N ASP A 17 -38.10 -19.46 23.64
CA ASP A 17 -36.92 -19.45 24.49
C ASP A 17 -36.05 -20.64 24.08
N ASP A 18 -35.06 -20.40 23.23
CA ASP A 18 -33.87 -21.25 23.04
C ASP A 18 -32.79 -20.55 22.20
N PHE A 19 -32.70 -19.21 22.26
CA PHE A 19 -31.46 -18.56 21.88
C PHE A 19 -30.49 -18.75 23.05
N VAL A 20 -29.76 -19.86 23.01
CA VAL A 20 -28.62 -20.11 23.88
C VAL A 20 -27.68 -18.92 23.69
N ASP A 21 -27.75 -17.99 24.63
CA ASP A 21 -26.78 -16.93 24.85
C ASP A 21 -25.48 -17.63 25.26
N THR A 22 -24.82 -18.19 24.26
CA THR A 22 -23.47 -18.70 24.41
C THR A 22 -22.64 -17.44 24.46
N ASP A 23 -22.47 -16.92 25.68
CA ASP A 23 -21.56 -15.86 26.05
C ASP A 23 -20.13 -16.34 25.76
N TYR A 24 -19.80 -16.51 24.48
CA TYR A 24 -18.47 -16.36 23.97
C TYR A 24 -18.26 -14.86 23.85
N SER A 25 -18.18 -14.19 24.99
CA SER A 25 -17.37 -12.99 25.15
C SER A 25 -15.92 -13.38 24.88
N ILE A 26 -15.63 -13.66 23.61
CA ILE A 26 -14.28 -13.65 23.08
C ILE A 26 -13.80 -12.24 23.38
N ASN A 27 -12.88 -12.16 24.32
CA ASN A 27 -12.33 -10.91 24.81
C ASN A 27 -11.70 -10.20 23.60
N VAL A 28 -12.44 -9.26 23.01
CA VAL A 28 -12.11 -8.63 21.72
C VAL A 28 -10.70 -8.05 21.78
N SER A 29 -10.29 -7.59 22.97
CA SER A 29 -8.93 -7.16 23.34
C SER A 29 -7.87 -8.22 23.06
N GLU A 30 -7.99 -9.43 23.63
CA GLU A 30 -7.00 -10.53 23.45
C GLU A 30 -6.91 -10.98 21.99
N VAL A 31 -8.02 -10.95 21.26
CA VAL A 31 -8.04 -11.29 19.83
C VAL A 31 -7.39 -10.20 18.98
N THR A 32 -7.61 -8.92 19.26
CA THR A 32 -6.89 -7.85 18.57
C THR A 32 -5.39 -7.87 18.83
N ASP A 33 -4.98 -8.16 20.06
CA ASP A 33 -3.56 -8.23 20.43
C ASP A 33 -2.85 -9.38 19.70
N THR A 34 -3.49 -10.56 19.61
CA THR A 34 -2.94 -11.71 18.87
C THR A 34 -2.84 -11.47 17.36
N TYR A 35 -3.80 -10.78 16.72
CA TYR A 35 -3.69 -10.45 15.29
C TYR A 35 -2.54 -9.46 15.01
N VAL A 36 -2.37 -8.46 15.86
CA VAL A 36 -1.29 -7.47 15.73
C VAL A 36 0.07 -8.13 15.94
N GLU A 37 0.20 -9.01 16.94
CA GLU A 37 1.40 -9.80 17.18
C GLU A 37 1.72 -10.70 15.98
N GLN A 38 0.74 -11.44 15.47
CA GLN A 38 0.92 -12.32 14.32
C GLN A 38 1.34 -11.54 13.06
N PHE A 39 0.76 -10.37 12.81
CA PHE A 39 1.18 -9.51 11.69
C PHE A 39 2.60 -8.99 11.88
N ASN A 40 2.98 -8.58 13.10
CA ASN A 40 4.34 -8.15 13.42
C ASN A 40 5.37 -9.27 13.20
N GLU A 41 5.04 -10.51 13.57
CA GLU A 41 5.88 -11.67 13.28
C GLU A 41 6.03 -11.91 11.78
N ASN A 42 4.93 -11.82 11.04
CA ASN A 42 4.93 -12.00 9.59
C ASN A 42 5.76 -10.92 8.89
N LEU A 43 5.68 -9.66 9.31
CA LEU A 43 6.55 -8.58 8.84
C LEU A 43 8.04 -8.88 9.06
N LYS A 44 8.40 -9.41 10.24
CA LYS A 44 9.79 -9.82 10.53
C LYS A 44 10.24 -10.95 9.62
N LYS A 45 9.39 -11.96 9.37
CA LYS A 45 9.67 -13.10 8.46
C LYS A 45 9.88 -12.64 7.02
N VAL A 46 9.10 -11.66 6.56
CA VAL A 46 9.25 -11.04 5.23
C VAL A 46 10.61 -10.33 5.08
N GLY A 47 11.22 -9.93 6.20
CA GLY A 47 12.53 -9.27 6.28
C GLY A 47 12.44 -7.75 6.43
N VAL A 48 11.28 -7.23 6.82
CA VAL A 48 11.00 -5.79 6.84
C VAL A 48 11.46 -5.17 8.14
N LYS A 49 12.32 -4.15 8.04
CA LYS A 49 12.74 -3.33 9.19
C LYS A 49 11.73 -2.21 9.38
N ALA A 50 10.65 -2.47 10.10
CA ALA A 50 9.70 -1.44 10.49
C ALA A 50 10.24 -0.62 11.67
N ALA A 51 10.14 0.71 11.59
CA ALA A 51 10.36 1.58 12.75
C ALA A 51 9.26 1.37 13.82
N LYS A 52 9.47 1.89 15.03
CA LYS A 52 8.48 1.80 16.12
C LYS A 52 7.11 2.29 15.62
N TYR A 53 6.05 1.52 15.90
CA TYR A 53 4.67 1.79 15.47
C TYR A 53 4.45 1.94 13.95
N TRP A 54 5.35 1.38 13.13
CA TRP A 54 5.16 1.31 11.69
C TRP A 54 5.10 2.70 11.02
N GLN A 55 5.65 3.70 11.71
CA GLN A 55 5.59 5.12 11.31
C GLN A 55 6.34 5.40 10.00
N THR A 56 7.24 4.52 9.56
CA THR A 56 7.98 4.74 8.32
C THR A 56 8.38 3.40 7.68
N PHE A 57 7.81 3.12 6.50
CA PHE A 57 8.32 2.09 5.61
C PHE A 57 9.14 2.76 4.51
N SER A 58 10.36 2.29 4.28
CA SER A 58 11.13 2.68 3.09
C SER A 58 10.49 2.09 1.82
N GLY A 59 10.78 2.68 0.65
CA GLY A 59 10.32 2.12 -0.63
C GLY A 59 10.75 0.65 -0.85
N ASN A 60 11.93 0.27 -0.32
CA ASN A 60 12.40 -1.10 -0.32
C ASN A 60 11.53 -2.01 0.57
N ASN A 61 11.22 -1.57 1.79
CA ASN A 61 10.35 -2.32 2.69
C ASN A 61 8.96 -2.54 2.07
N VAL A 62 8.37 -1.50 1.46
CA VAL A 62 7.07 -1.61 0.77
C VAL A 62 7.16 -2.64 -0.35
N SER A 63 8.26 -2.69 -1.10
CA SER A 63 8.46 -3.67 -2.17
C SER A 63 8.52 -5.10 -1.62
N MET A 64 9.28 -5.32 -0.54
CA MET A 64 9.36 -6.63 0.12
C MET A 64 8.01 -7.11 0.65
N VAL A 65 7.22 -6.21 1.25
CA VAL A 65 5.86 -6.51 1.74
C VAL A 65 4.97 -6.95 0.58
N LEU A 66 4.93 -6.18 -0.52
CA LEU A 66 4.05 -6.44 -1.65
C LEU A 66 4.47 -7.66 -2.49
N GLU A 67 5.74 -8.06 -2.45
CA GLU A 67 6.23 -9.27 -3.11
C GLU A 67 5.90 -10.56 -2.33
N LYS A 68 5.78 -10.47 -1.00
CA LYS A 68 5.56 -11.62 -0.12
C LYS A 68 4.23 -11.56 0.63
N LEU A 69 3.16 -11.19 -0.07
CA LEU A 69 1.82 -11.03 0.52
C LEU A 69 1.31 -12.30 1.19
N ASP A 70 1.56 -13.48 0.62
CA ASP A 70 1.15 -14.75 1.22
C ASP A 70 1.79 -14.98 2.59
N GLN A 71 3.05 -14.58 2.76
CA GLN A 71 3.74 -14.67 4.03
C GLN A 71 3.26 -13.60 5.02
N LEU A 72 2.88 -12.42 4.52
CA LEU A 72 2.34 -11.34 5.34
C LEU A 72 0.98 -11.71 5.95
N PHE A 73 0.09 -12.28 5.13
CA PHE A 73 -1.28 -12.64 5.53
C PHE A 73 -1.41 -14.07 6.05
N LEU A 74 -0.31 -14.81 6.20
CA LEU A 74 -0.32 -16.17 6.72
C LEU A 74 -1.04 -16.23 8.08
N HIS A 75 -2.13 -17.00 8.11
CA HIS A 75 -3.03 -17.19 9.26
C HIS A 75 -3.86 -15.98 9.68
N LEU A 76 -3.89 -14.90 8.88
CA LEU A 76 -4.63 -13.68 9.19
C LEU A 76 -5.95 -13.54 8.42
N ASP A 77 -6.06 -14.16 7.24
CA ASP A 77 -7.21 -14.12 6.33
C ASP A 77 -8.39 -15.03 6.74
N ARG A 78 -8.62 -15.15 8.05
CA ARG A 78 -9.71 -15.97 8.63
C ARG A 78 -11.05 -15.25 8.74
N THR A 79 -11.07 -13.95 8.43
CA THR A 79 -12.27 -13.12 8.47
C THR A 79 -12.43 -12.40 7.15
N GLU A 80 -13.69 -12.14 6.76
CA GLU A 80 -13.97 -11.36 5.54
C GLU A 80 -13.23 -10.01 5.58
N LYS A 81 -13.17 -9.36 6.74
CA LYS A 81 -12.46 -8.08 6.89
C LYS A 81 -10.98 -8.20 6.54
N MET A 82 -10.30 -9.26 6.99
CA MET A 82 -8.89 -9.49 6.69
C MET A 82 -8.64 -9.91 5.24
N GLU A 83 -9.56 -10.67 4.65
CA GLU A 83 -9.53 -10.97 3.22
C GLU A 83 -9.66 -9.69 2.38
N ARG A 84 -10.55 -8.76 2.78
CA ARG A 84 -10.65 -7.44 2.14
C ARG A 84 -9.36 -6.63 2.27
N PHE A 85 -8.68 -6.68 3.42
CA PHE A 85 -7.35 -6.06 3.55
C PHE A 85 -6.33 -6.69 2.60
N ARG A 86 -6.33 -8.02 2.46
CA ARG A 86 -5.45 -8.71 1.52
C ARG A 86 -5.69 -8.24 0.07
N LEU A 87 -6.95 -8.12 -0.36
CA LEU A 87 -7.30 -7.62 -1.69
C LEU A 87 -6.80 -6.19 -1.94
N VAL A 88 -6.82 -5.33 -0.92
CA VAL A 88 -6.23 -3.98 -1.01
C VAL A 88 -4.72 -4.05 -1.30
N PHE A 89 -4.00 -4.93 -0.61
CA PHE A 89 -2.56 -5.10 -0.81
C PHE A 89 -2.24 -5.71 -2.19
N GLU A 90 -3.04 -6.67 -2.65
CA GLU A 90 -2.89 -7.27 -3.98
C GLU A 90 -3.11 -6.24 -5.09
N ALA A 91 -4.18 -5.44 -4.99
CA ALA A 91 -4.43 -4.36 -5.93
C ALA A 91 -3.29 -3.30 -5.92
N LEU A 92 -2.77 -2.96 -4.73
CA LEU A 92 -1.63 -2.05 -4.62
C LEU A 92 -0.34 -2.61 -5.21
N ARG A 93 -0.08 -3.92 -5.03
CA ARG A 93 1.04 -4.63 -5.66
C ARG A 93 0.97 -4.51 -7.18
N ASP A 94 -0.22 -4.70 -7.74
CA ASP A 94 -0.38 -4.71 -9.20
C ASP A 94 -0.27 -3.30 -9.80
N VAL A 95 -0.73 -2.26 -9.10
CA VAL A 95 -0.38 -0.87 -9.41
C VAL A 95 1.14 -0.66 -9.38
N LYS A 96 1.81 -1.09 -8.31
CA LYS A 96 3.26 -0.88 -8.13
C LYS A 96 4.09 -1.56 -9.22
N LYS A 97 3.72 -2.75 -9.70
CA LYS A 97 4.41 -3.45 -10.80
C LYS A 97 4.49 -2.60 -12.08
N LEU A 98 3.52 -1.71 -12.28
CA LEU A 98 3.44 -0.82 -13.43
C LEU A 98 4.03 0.57 -13.15
N ALA A 99 4.43 0.84 -11.89
CA ALA A 99 5.08 2.09 -11.48
C ALA A 99 6.56 2.08 -11.86
N LYS A 100 6.83 2.09 -13.16
CA LYS A 100 8.18 2.10 -13.74
C LYS A 100 8.54 3.51 -14.22
N SER A 101 9.83 3.83 -14.21
CA SER A 101 10.34 5.14 -14.67
C SER A 101 10.41 5.27 -16.19
N LYS A 102 10.21 4.18 -16.93
CA LYS A 102 10.12 4.18 -18.40
C LYS A 102 8.73 4.62 -18.85
N THR A 103 8.63 5.13 -20.08
CA THR A 103 7.35 5.31 -20.78
C THR A 103 6.67 3.95 -20.93
N LEU A 104 5.40 3.90 -20.58
CA LEU A 104 4.53 2.73 -20.68
C LEU A 104 3.97 2.64 -22.10
N SER A 105 3.86 1.42 -22.63
CA SER A 105 3.10 1.18 -23.86
C SER A 105 1.60 1.47 -23.65
N GLU A 106 0.81 1.57 -24.73
CA GLU A 106 -0.64 1.71 -24.64
C GLU A 106 -1.30 0.58 -23.82
N ASP A 107 -0.81 -0.65 -23.95
CA ASP A 107 -1.31 -1.79 -23.19
C ASP A 107 -0.90 -1.71 -21.71
N GLU A 108 0.35 -1.29 -21.42
CA GLU A 108 0.81 -1.07 -20.04
C GLU A 108 0.03 0.08 -19.37
N LYS A 109 -0.32 1.13 -20.11
CA LYS A 109 -1.17 2.24 -19.63
C LYS A 109 -2.57 1.77 -19.27
N LYS A 110 -3.25 1.05 -20.17
CA LYS A 110 -4.57 0.47 -19.91
C LYS A 110 -4.55 -0.46 -18.70
N ALA A 111 -3.52 -1.31 -18.59
CA ALA A 111 -3.33 -2.18 -17.44
C ALA A 111 -3.13 -1.40 -16.14
N ALA A 112 -2.41 -0.27 -16.18
CA ALA A 112 -2.18 0.58 -15.01
C ALA A 112 -3.47 1.26 -14.54
N ILE A 113 -4.24 1.82 -15.47
CA ILE A 113 -5.54 2.44 -15.16
C ILE A 113 -6.51 1.40 -14.60
N GLN A 114 -6.55 0.19 -15.17
CA GLN A 114 -7.38 -0.89 -14.67
C GLN A 114 -6.95 -1.32 -13.25
N SER A 115 -5.64 -1.37 -12.98
CA SER A 115 -5.11 -1.69 -11.65
C SER A 115 -5.46 -0.61 -10.63
N ILE A 116 -5.40 0.67 -11.02
CA ILE A 116 -5.82 1.81 -10.17
C ILE A 116 -7.32 1.72 -9.86
N LYS A 117 -8.14 1.34 -10.84
CA LYS A 117 -9.58 1.13 -10.64
C LYS A 117 -9.86 0.00 -9.65
N ALA A 118 -9.18 -1.14 -9.80
CA ALA A 118 -9.29 -2.25 -8.85
C ALA A 118 -8.85 -1.84 -7.43
N PHE A 119 -7.78 -1.04 -7.32
CA PHE A 119 -7.35 -0.49 -6.03
C PHE A 119 -8.40 0.44 -5.42
N ARG A 120 -9.02 1.31 -6.23
CA ARG A 120 -10.12 2.17 -5.78
C ARG A 120 -11.29 1.35 -5.22
N GLU A 121 -11.72 0.31 -5.92
CA GLU A 121 -12.81 -0.57 -5.49
C GLU A 121 -12.46 -1.28 -4.18
N ALA A 122 -11.22 -1.75 -4.03
CA ALA A 122 -10.77 -2.42 -2.81
C ALA A 122 -10.71 -1.47 -1.60
N ILE A 123 -10.13 -0.27 -1.74
CA ILE A 123 -9.95 0.65 -0.58
C ILE A 123 -11.23 1.36 -0.15
N THR A 124 -12.22 1.45 -1.05
CA THR A 124 -13.52 2.09 -0.76
C THR A 124 -14.54 1.09 -0.22
N TYR A 125 -14.16 -0.17 -0.05
CA TYR A 125 -15.05 -1.21 0.44
C TYR A 125 -15.58 -0.88 1.85
N PRO A 126 -16.91 -0.78 2.06
CA PRO A 126 -17.49 -0.24 3.30
C PRO A 126 -17.06 -0.95 4.59
N LEU A 127 -16.81 -2.26 4.53
CA LEU A 127 -16.40 -3.07 5.69
C LEU A 127 -15.06 -2.61 6.29
N LEU A 128 -14.18 -2.02 5.48
CA LEU A 128 -12.84 -1.61 5.92
C LEU A 128 -12.85 -0.30 6.71
N LYS A 129 -13.85 0.57 6.49
CA LYS A 129 -13.99 1.89 7.14
C LYS A 129 -12.69 2.72 7.13
N LEU A 130 -11.93 2.66 6.04
CA LEU A 130 -10.65 3.35 5.92
C LEU A 130 -10.85 4.86 5.73
N THR A 131 -10.03 5.64 6.42
CA THR A 131 -9.89 7.08 6.13
C THR A 131 -8.97 7.27 4.94
N MET A 132 -9.49 7.90 3.89
CA MET A 132 -8.73 8.16 2.67
C MET A 132 -7.50 9.03 2.95
N GLN A 133 -6.32 8.51 2.64
CA GLN A 133 -5.05 9.24 2.79
C GLN A 133 -4.76 10.08 1.53
N PRO A 134 -4.06 11.23 1.63
CA PRO A 134 -3.78 12.10 0.48
C PRO A 134 -3.11 11.38 -0.70
N LYS A 135 -2.13 10.51 -0.44
CA LYS A 135 -1.44 9.73 -1.49
C LYS A 135 -2.36 8.70 -2.16
N ALA A 136 -3.24 8.08 -1.39
CA ALA A 136 -4.23 7.14 -1.93
C ALA A 136 -5.27 7.88 -2.79
N HIS A 137 -5.75 9.03 -2.32
CA HIS A 137 -6.65 9.90 -3.08
C HIS A 137 -6.02 10.32 -4.42
N PHE A 138 -4.78 10.81 -4.39
CA PHE A 138 -4.06 11.19 -5.60
C PHE A 138 -3.93 10.02 -6.59
N LEU A 139 -3.58 8.83 -6.08
CA LEU A 139 -3.48 7.62 -6.88
C LEU A 139 -4.80 7.26 -7.58
N ILE A 140 -5.95 7.33 -6.89
CA ILE A 140 -7.23 6.90 -7.48
C ILE A 140 -7.93 7.98 -8.30
N SER A 141 -7.65 9.26 -8.03
CA SER A 141 -8.39 10.39 -8.61
C SER A 141 -7.63 11.13 -9.70
N HIS A 142 -6.30 11.16 -9.65
CA HIS A 142 -5.49 12.00 -10.55
C HIS A 142 -4.48 11.21 -11.39
N MET A 143 -3.95 10.10 -10.88
CA MET A 143 -2.97 9.30 -11.64
C MET A 143 -3.48 8.78 -12.99
N PRO A 144 -4.77 8.39 -13.19
CA PRO A 144 -5.24 8.00 -14.51
C PRO A 144 -5.07 9.10 -15.57
N GLU A 145 -5.38 10.35 -15.23
CA GLU A 145 -5.19 11.49 -16.12
C GLU A 145 -3.69 11.74 -16.40
N GLN A 146 -2.85 11.64 -15.36
CA GLN A 146 -1.40 11.78 -15.52
C GLN A 146 -0.80 10.70 -16.40
N LEU A 147 -1.31 9.47 -16.32
CA LEU A 147 -0.91 8.36 -17.18
C LEU A 147 -1.26 8.61 -18.64
N GLU A 148 -2.40 9.22 -18.93
CA GLU A 148 -2.76 9.60 -20.30
C GLU A 148 -1.85 10.70 -20.85
N LEU A 149 -1.53 11.71 -20.02
CA LEU A 149 -0.72 12.85 -20.43
C LEU A 149 0.78 12.53 -20.60
N TYR A 150 1.35 11.78 -19.66
CA TYR A 150 2.81 11.57 -19.59
C TYR A 150 3.23 10.13 -19.90
N ALA A 151 2.29 9.19 -20.00
CA ALA A 151 2.55 7.78 -20.23
C ALA A 151 3.55 7.15 -19.24
N THR A 152 3.62 7.66 -18.01
CA THR A 152 4.43 7.07 -16.93
C THR A 152 3.89 7.48 -15.57
N MET A 153 4.09 6.64 -14.55
CA MET A 153 3.67 6.95 -13.17
C MET A 153 4.77 7.62 -12.34
N ASN A 154 6.02 7.59 -12.81
CA ASN A 154 7.17 8.01 -12.00
C ASN A 154 7.98 9.16 -12.64
N PHE A 155 7.42 9.87 -13.62
CA PHE A 155 8.13 10.96 -14.31
C PHE A 155 8.72 11.98 -13.33
N PHE A 156 7.91 12.40 -12.35
CA PHE A 156 8.30 13.36 -11.31
C PHE A 156 8.64 12.67 -9.99
N SER A 157 9.11 11.42 -10.02
CA SER A 157 9.46 10.72 -8.79
C SER A 157 10.68 11.34 -8.12
N GLU A 158 10.63 11.49 -6.79
CA GLU A 158 11.73 12.01 -5.96
C GLU A 158 12.88 10.99 -5.78
N GLN A 159 12.77 9.79 -6.38
CA GLN A 159 13.74 8.71 -6.26
C GLN A 159 15.15 9.12 -6.73
N SER A 160 15.25 9.97 -7.75
CA SER A 160 16.53 10.49 -8.23
C SER A 160 17.21 11.39 -7.20
N ILE A 161 16.43 12.24 -6.51
CA ILE A 161 16.90 13.14 -5.45
C ILE A 161 17.33 12.33 -4.23
N GLU A 162 16.54 11.32 -3.81
CA GLU A 162 16.90 10.43 -2.71
C GLU A 162 18.22 9.67 -2.98
N SER A 163 18.40 9.17 -4.21
CA SER A 163 19.64 8.50 -4.63
C SER A 163 20.84 9.44 -4.62
N MET A 164 20.64 10.70 -5.04
CA MET A 164 21.66 11.75 -4.96
C MET A 164 22.04 12.04 -3.50
N HIS A 165 21.07 12.15 -2.60
CA HIS A 165 21.34 12.36 -1.17
C HIS A 165 22.17 11.21 -0.57
N ALA A 166 21.84 9.96 -0.89
CA ALA A 166 22.62 8.81 -0.45
C ALA A 166 24.07 8.85 -0.97
N SER A 167 24.26 9.27 -2.22
CA SER A 167 25.57 9.45 -2.84
C SER A 167 26.40 10.55 -2.17
N ILE A 168 25.79 11.70 -1.88
CA ILE A 168 26.44 12.82 -1.17
C ILE A 168 26.85 12.38 0.24
N ASN A 169 25.94 11.73 0.98
CA ASN A 169 26.23 11.22 2.33
C ASN A 169 27.41 10.24 2.33
N LYS A 170 27.48 9.37 1.32
CA LYS A 170 28.64 8.48 1.14
C LYS A 170 29.92 9.27 0.88
N ASP A 171 29.90 10.35 0.10
CA ASP A 171 31.11 11.10 -0.20
C ASP A 171 31.52 12.08 0.90
N MET A 172 30.65 12.31 1.90
CA MET A 172 30.92 13.30 2.92
C MET A 172 32.21 13.06 3.68
N PHE A 173 32.55 11.81 3.98
CA PHE A 173 33.79 11.48 4.69
C PHE A 173 35.05 11.93 3.94
N LYS A 174 35.00 12.01 2.61
CA LYS A 174 36.16 12.35 1.75
C LYS A 174 36.51 13.83 1.79
N VAL A 175 35.56 14.68 2.17
CA VAL A 175 35.70 16.13 2.15
C VAL A 175 35.52 16.76 3.53
N ILE A 176 35.54 15.96 4.61
CA ILE A 176 35.36 16.43 5.99
C ILE A 176 36.29 17.61 6.31
N SER A 177 37.55 17.51 5.88
CA SER A 177 38.60 18.50 6.12
C SER A 177 38.56 19.72 5.19
N PHE A 178 37.69 19.72 4.17
CA PHE A 178 37.62 20.80 3.19
C PHE A 178 36.77 21.95 3.74
N ASN A 179 37.04 23.18 3.25
CA ASN A 179 36.14 24.31 3.49
C ASN A 179 34.82 24.12 2.70
N ASN A 180 33.81 24.92 3.00
CA ASN A 180 32.48 24.76 2.42
C ASN A 180 32.44 24.92 0.90
N LEU A 181 33.27 25.80 0.34
CA LEU A 181 33.32 26.04 -1.10
C LEU A 181 33.94 24.83 -1.82
N ASP A 182 35.03 24.29 -1.28
CA ASP A 182 35.70 23.12 -1.84
C ASP A 182 34.85 21.85 -1.70
N LYS A 183 34.09 21.71 -0.60
CA LYS A 183 33.09 20.64 -0.44
C LYS A 183 32.08 20.67 -1.59
N LEU A 184 31.48 21.84 -1.83
CA LEU A 184 30.48 22.04 -2.88
C LEU A 184 31.06 21.73 -4.27
N LEU A 185 32.23 22.28 -4.58
CA LEU A 185 32.90 22.07 -5.86
C LEU A 185 33.18 20.58 -6.12
N ASN A 186 33.71 19.87 -5.11
CA ASN A 186 33.98 18.43 -5.23
C ASN A 186 32.70 17.61 -5.42
N PHE A 187 31.62 17.93 -4.70
CA PHE A 187 30.34 17.25 -4.90
C PHE A 187 29.80 17.43 -6.31
N MET A 188 29.86 18.64 -6.87
CA MET A 188 29.42 18.91 -8.24
C MET A 188 30.26 18.13 -9.26
N ILE A 189 31.59 18.14 -9.11
CA ILE A 189 32.50 17.41 -10.01
C ILE A 189 32.23 15.90 -9.96
N TRP A 190 32.16 15.30 -8.77
CA TRP A 190 31.96 13.86 -8.63
C TRP A 190 30.57 13.40 -9.04
N HIS A 191 29.55 14.24 -8.86
CA HIS A 191 28.22 13.95 -9.39
C HIS A 191 28.26 13.90 -10.93
N ASN A 192 28.80 14.93 -11.57
CA ASN A 192 28.91 15.00 -13.03
C ASN A 192 29.72 13.85 -13.63
N GLN A 193 30.83 13.47 -12.98
CA GLN A 193 31.62 12.30 -13.39
C GLN A 193 30.82 11.00 -13.32
N ARG A 194 30.02 10.80 -12.28
CA ARG A 194 29.16 9.61 -12.14
C ARG A 194 28.06 9.57 -13.19
N VAL A 195 27.40 10.69 -13.46
CA VAL A 195 26.39 10.80 -14.51
C VAL A 195 27.01 10.47 -15.87
N GLY A 196 28.13 11.11 -16.21
CA GLY A 196 28.82 10.86 -17.48
C GLY A 196 29.31 9.42 -17.65
N PHE A 197 29.75 8.76 -16.56
CA PHE A 197 30.14 7.35 -16.62
C PHE A 197 28.94 6.43 -16.90
N ASN A 198 27.81 6.65 -16.23
CA ASN A 198 26.62 5.82 -16.38
C ASN A 198 25.91 6.02 -17.73
N ASP A 199 25.87 7.26 -18.25
CA ASP A 199 25.28 7.56 -19.56
C ASP A 199 26.05 6.87 -20.71
N ASN A 200 27.36 6.71 -20.56
CA ASN A 200 28.20 6.01 -21.55
C ASN A 200 28.02 4.49 -21.53
N ILE A 201 27.55 3.91 -20.42
CA ILE A 201 27.26 2.48 -20.30
C ILE A 201 25.90 2.14 -20.91
N ILE A 202 24.91 3.04 -20.78
CA ILE A 202 23.54 2.84 -21.29
C ILE A 202 23.45 2.99 -22.82
N ARG A 203 24.42 3.65 -23.45
CA ARG A 203 24.47 3.88 -24.92
C ARG A 203 25.23 2.81 -25.71
N LYS A 204 25.54 1.66 -25.12
CA LYS A 204 26.07 0.47 -25.82
C LYS A 204 25.02 -0.63 -25.85
#